data_AF-A0A9W4T634-F1
#
_entry.id   AF-A0A9W4T634-F1
#
_cell.length_a   1.000
_cell.length_b   1.000
_cell.length_c   1.000
_cell.angle_alpha   90.00
_cell.angle_beta   90.00
_cell.angle_gamma   90.00
#
_symmetry.space_group_name_H-M   'P 1'
#
loop_
_entity.id
_entity.type
_entity.pdbx_description
1 polymer ?
#
loop_
_entity_poly.entity_id
_entity_poly.type
_entity_poly.pdbx_seq_one_letter_code
_entity_poly.pdbx_strand_id
1 'polypeptide(L)'
;IGFSNKALELIAGSYPNLKYLNLCNNQLGSFRSFRAREVDYGEITEHSICGIICFSPKLQHLDITFCEITDITIKEIARSCLNLKYLNLEGCDNISKEAIDQLNPNTH
;
A
#
# COMPACT_ATOMS: atom_id res chain seq x y z
N ILE A 1 -1.21 16.39 1.66
CA ILE A 1 -2.47 16.09 0.93
C ILE A 1 -2.56 14.57 0.91
N GLY A 2 -3.43 13.98 1.74
CA GLY A 2 -3.63 12.52 1.75
C GLY A 2 -4.45 12.12 0.52
N PHE A 3 -4.08 11.03 -0.15
CA PHE A 3 -4.89 10.46 -1.21
C PHE A 3 -6.13 9.81 -0.59
N SER A 4 -7.33 10.15 -1.06
CA SER A 4 -8.54 9.42 -0.67
C SER A 4 -8.64 8.10 -1.44
N ASN A 5 -9.32 7.08 -0.89
CA ASN A 5 -9.54 5.78 -1.54
C ASN A 5 -10.03 5.91 -2.99
N LYS A 6 -10.95 6.86 -3.24
CA LYS A 6 -11.51 7.12 -4.57
C LYS A 6 -10.48 7.64 -5.57
N ALA A 7 -9.49 8.41 -5.11
CA ALA A 7 -8.39 8.85 -5.96
C ALA A 7 -7.49 7.66 -6.36
N LEU A 8 -7.25 6.72 -5.44
CA LEU A 8 -6.45 5.52 -5.73
C LEU A 8 -7.13 4.60 -6.75
N GLU A 9 -8.44 4.40 -6.65
CA GLU A 9 -9.22 3.65 -7.65
C GLU A 9 -9.17 4.30 -9.03
N LEU A 10 -9.27 5.63 -9.11
CA LEU A 10 -9.16 6.36 -10.37
C LEU A 10 -7.76 6.27 -10.98
N ILE A 11 -6.71 6.35 -10.16
CA ILE A 11 -5.32 6.19 -10.62
C ILE A 11 -5.11 4.78 -11.15
N ALA A 12 -5.58 3.77 -10.42
CA ALA A 12 -5.51 2.36 -10.80
C ALA A 12 -6.13 2.11 -12.18
N GLY A 13 -7.32 2.69 -12.44
CA GLY A 13 -7.99 2.56 -13.74
C GLY A 13 -7.38 3.40 -14.87
N SER A 14 -6.77 4.54 -14.55
CA SER A 14 -6.28 5.50 -15.56
C SER A 14 -4.82 5.24 -15.98
N TYR A 15 -4.01 4.59 -15.13
CA TYR A 15 -2.57 4.45 -15.32
C TYR A 15 -2.09 2.98 -15.21
N PRO A 16 -2.44 2.09 -16.16
CA PRO A 16 -2.03 0.68 -16.13
C PRO A 16 -0.51 0.45 -16.30
N ASN A 17 0.24 1.49 -16.66
CA ASN A 17 1.70 1.46 -16.81
C ASN A 17 2.44 2.13 -15.65
N LEU A 18 1.79 2.29 -14.49
CA LEU A 18 2.40 2.88 -13.31
C LEU A 18 3.62 2.06 -12.88
N LYS A 19 4.77 2.72 -12.73
CA LYS A 19 6.04 2.10 -12.30
C LYS A 19 6.41 2.48 -10.87
N TYR A 20 5.96 3.63 -10.41
CA TYR A 20 6.30 4.21 -9.11
C TYR A 20 5.00 4.62 -8.43
N LEU A 21 4.78 4.12 -7.21
CA LEU A 21 3.65 4.49 -6.38
C LEU A 21 4.15 4.77 -4.97
N ASN A 22 3.81 5.94 -4.44
CA ASN A 22 4.12 6.32 -3.07
C ASN A 22 2.83 6.72 -2.36
N LEU A 23 2.49 5.97 -1.32
CA LEU A 23 1.36 6.16 -0.43
C LEU A 23 1.81 6.39 1.02
N CYS A 24 3.08 6.73 1.24
CA CYS A 24 3.68 7.02 2.54
C CYS A 24 2.72 7.83 3.43
N ASN A 25 2.20 7.17 4.45
CA ASN A 25 1.27 7.78 5.37
C ASN A 25 2.09 8.50 6.45
N ASN A 26 2.25 9.81 6.35
CA ASN A 26 3.00 10.61 7.33
C ASN A 26 2.24 10.78 8.68
N GLN A 27 1.32 9.88 9.04
CA GLN A 27 0.55 9.94 10.28
C GLN A 27 1.35 9.54 11.55
N LEU A 28 2.67 9.75 11.56
CA LEU A 28 3.54 9.65 12.74
C LEU A 28 3.14 10.62 13.89
N GLY A 29 2.11 11.45 13.70
CA GLY A 29 1.61 12.42 14.68
C GLY A 29 0.30 12.07 15.39
N SER A 30 -0.38 10.96 15.08
CA SER A 30 -1.65 10.63 15.76
C SER A 30 -1.65 9.22 16.30
N PHE A 31 -1.10 9.07 17.51
CA PHE A 31 -1.67 8.13 18.48
C PHE A 31 -3.16 8.47 18.64
N ARG A 32 -4.03 7.96 17.76
CA ARG A 32 -5.47 7.97 18.02
C ARG A 32 -5.76 6.88 19.02
N SER A 33 -5.53 7.25 20.28
CA SER A 33 -6.44 6.96 21.38
C SER A 33 -7.84 6.64 20.85
N PHE A 34 -8.30 5.45 21.21
CA PHE A 34 -9.69 5.02 21.11
C PHE A 34 -10.67 6.20 21.28
N ARG A 35 -11.62 6.31 20.35
CA ARG A 35 -12.74 7.26 20.31
C ARG A 35 -12.39 8.73 20.03
N ALA A 36 -12.35 9.11 18.76
CA ALA A 36 -12.87 10.40 18.34
C ALA A 36 -13.45 10.31 16.92
N ARG A 37 -14.72 10.72 16.77
CA ARG A 37 -15.36 10.98 15.48
C ARG A 37 -14.68 12.20 14.86
N GLU A 38 -13.57 12.01 14.18
CA GLU A 38 -12.84 13.09 13.53
C GLU A 38 -12.78 12.83 12.04
N VAL A 39 -13.65 13.55 11.31
CA VAL A 39 -13.59 14.02 9.93
C VAL A 39 -12.91 13.06 8.95
N ASP A 40 -13.70 12.58 7.96
CA ASP A 40 -13.32 11.76 6.80
C ASP A 40 -12.16 12.37 5.98
N TYR A 41 -10.95 12.40 6.55
CA TYR A 41 -9.71 12.49 5.82
C TYR A 41 -9.51 11.11 5.22
N GLY A 42 -10.19 10.86 4.09
CA GLY A 42 -10.30 9.56 3.42
C GLY A 42 -9.10 8.65 3.70
N GLU A 43 -9.25 7.81 4.71
CA GLU A 43 -8.20 6.97 5.25
C GLU A 43 -7.80 5.99 4.15
N ILE A 44 -6.50 5.89 3.85
CA ILE A 44 -6.02 4.90 2.89
C ILE A 44 -6.27 3.54 3.51
N THR A 45 -7.23 2.82 2.97
CA THR A 45 -7.59 1.48 3.46
C THR A 45 -6.77 0.42 2.74
N GLU A 46 -6.52 -0.69 3.43
CA GLU A 46 -5.93 -1.90 2.85
C GLU A 46 -6.63 -2.29 1.53
N HIS A 47 -7.97 -2.19 1.48
CA HIS A 47 -8.76 -2.51 0.30
C HIS A 47 -8.37 -1.67 -0.92
N SER A 48 -8.19 -0.36 -0.73
CA SER A 48 -7.78 0.55 -1.82
C SER A 48 -6.35 0.26 -2.31
N ILE A 49 -5.44 -0.10 -1.39
CA ILE A 49 -4.06 -0.48 -1.69
C ILE A 49 -4.05 -1.76 -2.54
N CYS A 50 -4.78 -2.80 -2.11
CA CYS A 50 -4.93 -4.03 -2.88
C CYS A 50 -5.53 -3.78 -4.27
N GLY A 51 -6.52 -2.87 -4.36
CA GLY A 51 -7.09 -2.44 -5.63
C GLY A 51 -6.03 -1.92 -6.59
N ILE A 52 -5.26 -0.91 -6.18
CA ILE A 52 -4.25 -0.31 -7.08
C ILE A 52 -3.12 -1.29 -7.45
N ILE A 53 -2.73 -2.17 -6.54
CA ILE A 53 -1.75 -3.24 -6.79
C ILE A 53 -2.25 -4.18 -7.89
N CYS A 54 -3.52 -4.60 -7.81
CA CYS A 54 -4.14 -5.50 -8.79
C CYS A 54 -4.15 -4.91 -10.21
N PHE A 55 -4.31 -3.59 -10.33
CA PHE A 55 -4.33 -2.89 -11.62
C PHE A 55 -2.95 -2.40 -12.09
N SER A 56 -1.89 -2.60 -11.30
CA SER A 56 -0.53 -2.08 -11.58
C SER A 56 0.53 -3.19 -11.72
N PRO A 57 0.42 -4.11 -12.71
CA PRO A 57 1.35 -5.23 -12.84
C PRO A 57 2.78 -4.85 -13.25
N LYS A 58 2.96 -3.61 -13.72
CA LYS A 58 4.26 -3.05 -14.13
C LYS A 58 4.94 -2.23 -13.03
N LEU A 59 4.38 -2.25 -11.82
CA LEU A 59 4.94 -1.52 -10.69
C LEU A 59 6.35 -2.04 -10.36
N GLN A 60 7.28 -1.11 -10.17
CA GLN A 60 8.69 -1.37 -9.87
C GLN A 60 9.07 -0.83 -8.49
N HIS A 61 8.43 0.24 -8.04
CA HIS A 61 8.67 0.86 -6.75
C HIS A 61 7.35 1.12 -6.05
N LEU A 62 7.21 0.58 -4.84
CA LEU A 62 6.05 0.75 -3.98
C LEU A 62 6.50 1.23 -2.60
N ASP A 63 5.97 2.36 -2.17
CA ASP A 63 6.17 2.88 -0.82
C ASP A 63 4.80 2.98 -0.14
N ILE A 64 4.61 2.18 0.91
CA ILE A 64 3.38 2.10 1.71
C ILE A 64 3.72 2.20 3.21
N THR A 65 4.72 3.00 3.57
CA THR A 65 5.11 3.16 4.98
C THR A 65 3.96 3.69 5.83
N PHE A 66 3.88 3.19 7.07
CA PHE A 66 2.87 3.56 8.07
C PHE A 66 1.42 3.36 7.58
N CYS A 67 1.21 2.42 6.66
CA CYS A 67 -0.13 2.00 6.25
C CYS A 67 -0.60 0.83 7.11
N GLU A 68 -1.89 0.81 7.46
CA GLU A 68 -2.52 -0.34 8.10
C GLU A 68 -2.79 -1.42 7.05
N ILE A 69 -1.83 -2.34 6.89
CA ILE A 69 -1.89 -3.47 5.94
C ILE A 69 -1.56 -4.78 6.63
N THR A 70 -2.00 -5.89 6.04
CA THR A 70 -1.74 -7.24 6.54
C THR A 70 -1.04 -8.10 5.49
N ASP A 71 -0.78 -9.36 5.84
CA ASP A 71 -0.32 -10.42 4.94
C ASP A 71 -1.14 -10.53 3.65
N ILE A 72 -2.41 -10.12 3.67
CA ILE A 72 -3.29 -10.11 2.49
C ILE A 72 -2.72 -9.18 1.42
N THR A 73 -2.31 -7.97 1.78
CA THR A 73 -1.70 -7.02 0.85
C THR A 73 -0.41 -7.56 0.27
N ILE A 74 0.45 -8.15 1.09
CA ILE A 74 1.73 -8.71 0.65
C ILE A 74 1.52 -9.84 -0.38
N LYS A 75 0.54 -10.72 -0.15
CA LYS A 75 0.15 -11.77 -1.10
C LYS A 75 -0.30 -11.18 -2.44
N GLU A 76 -1.08 -10.11 -2.41
CA GLU A 76 -1.52 -9.44 -3.63
C GLU A 76 -0.38 -8.73 -4.36
N ILE A 77 0.58 -8.14 -3.63
CA ILE A 77 1.81 -7.59 -4.22
C ILE A 77 2.60 -8.69 -4.93
N ALA A 78 2.85 -9.80 -4.25
CA ALA A 78 3.57 -10.94 -4.79
C ALA A 78 2.88 -11.52 -6.04
N ARG A 79 1.54 -11.50 -6.07
CA ARG A 79 0.75 -12.02 -7.19
C ARG A 79 0.68 -11.08 -8.39
N SER A 80 0.53 -9.77 -8.14
CA SER A 80 0.25 -8.77 -9.18
C SER A 80 1.50 -8.06 -9.67
N CYS A 81 2.40 -7.65 -8.77
CA CYS A 81 3.57 -6.82 -9.07
C CYS A 81 4.84 -7.65 -9.26
N LEU A 82 4.87 -8.51 -10.28
CA LEU A 82 6.01 -9.41 -10.53
C LEU A 82 7.33 -8.69 -10.85
N ASN A 83 7.26 -7.43 -11.30
CA ASN A 83 8.41 -6.60 -11.65
C ASN A 83 8.85 -5.66 -10.51
N LEU A 84 8.33 -5.85 -9.30
CA LEU A 84 8.67 -5.01 -8.16
C LEU A 84 10.16 -5.17 -7.83
N LYS A 85 10.83 -4.03 -7.67
CA LYS A 85 12.26 -3.92 -7.35
C LYS A 85 12.50 -3.26 -6.01
N TYR A 86 11.56 -2.46 -5.54
CA TYR A 86 11.66 -1.74 -4.29
C TYR A 86 10.31 -1.74 -3.57
N LEU A 87 10.31 -2.14 -2.31
CA LEU A 87 9.13 -2.13 -1.46
C LEU A 87 9.47 -1.55 -0.08
N ASN A 88 8.86 -0.42 0.28
CA ASN A 88 8.98 0.14 1.62
C ASN A 88 7.75 -0.18 2.48
N LEU A 89 7.98 -0.92 3.57
CA LEU A 89 6.97 -1.36 4.56
C LEU A 89 7.27 -0.81 5.97
N GLU A 90 8.12 0.22 6.09
CA GLU A 90 8.45 0.83 7.39
C GLU A 90 7.17 1.25 8.13
N GLY A 91 7.04 0.87 9.40
CA GLY A 91 5.85 1.18 10.22
C GLY A 91 4.60 0.34 9.92
N CYS A 92 4.71 -0.73 9.11
CA CYS A 92 3.64 -1.70 8.89
C CYS A 92 3.82 -2.92 9.81
N ASP A 93 3.24 -2.85 11.01
CA ASP A 93 3.52 -3.83 12.08
C ASP A 93 2.71 -5.14 12.00
N ASN A 94 1.66 -5.19 11.16
CA ASN A 94 0.73 -6.33 11.05
C ASN A 94 1.12 -7.33 9.94
N ILE A 95 2.41 -7.44 9.63
CA ILE A 95 2.93 -8.30 8.55
C ILE A 95 3.81 -9.41 9.13
N SER A 96 3.49 -10.66 8.79
CA SER A 96 4.27 -11.82 9.17
C SER A 96 5.52 -11.98 8.28
N LYS A 97 6.57 -12.58 8.84
CA LYS A 97 7.76 -12.95 8.07
C LYS A 97 7.43 -13.89 6.90
N GLU A 98 6.51 -14.82 7.12
CA GLU A 98 6.05 -15.76 6.10
C GLU A 98 5.41 -15.06 4.90
N ALA A 99 4.72 -13.94 5.12
CA ALA A 99 4.18 -13.12 4.04
C ALA A 99 5.31 -12.43 3.26
N ILE A 100 6.31 -11.86 3.94
CA ILE A 100 7.49 -11.25 3.31
C ILE A 100 8.24 -12.27 2.44
N ASP A 101 8.36 -13.52 2.89
CA ASP A 101 9.01 -14.60 2.14
C ASP A 101 8.26 -14.95 0.82
N GLN A 102 7.02 -14.50 0.62
CA GLN A 102 6.28 -14.66 -0.64
C GLN A 102 6.62 -13.59 -1.68
N LEU A 103 7.27 -12.50 -1.28
CA LEU A 103 7.67 -11.45 -2.21
C LEU A 103 8.75 -11.96 -3.17
N ASN A 104 8.82 -11.34 -4.35
CA ASN A 104 9.83 -11.70 -5.33
C ASN A 104 11.22 -11.47 -4.71
N PRO A 105 12.14 -12.46 -4.75
CA PRO A 105 13.49 -12.32 -4.18
C PRO A 105 14.32 -11.18 -4.80
N ASN A 106 13.88 -10.62 -5.92
CA ASN A 106 14.49 -9.45 -6.56
C ASN A 106 13.98 -8.10 -6.02
N THR A 107 13.07 -8.12 -5.04
CA THR A 107 12.55 -6.91 -4.38
C THR A 107 13.49 -6.50 -3.25
N HIS A 108 13.96 -5.26 -3.30
CA HIS A 108 14.79 -4.63 -2.26
C HIS A 108 13.97 -3.85 -1.25
#